data_AF-A0A7Y8PFY4-F1
#
_entry.id   AF-A0A7Y8PFY4-F1
#
_cell.length_a   1.000
_cell.length_b   1.000
_cell.length_c   1.000
_cell.angle_alpha   90.00
_cell.angle_beta   90.00
_cell.angle_gamma   90.00
#
_symmetry.space_group_name_H-M   'P 1'
#
loop_
_entity.id
_entity.type
_entity.pdbx_description
1 polymer ?
#
loop_
_entity_poly.entity_id
_entity_poly.type
_entity_poly.pdbx_seq_one_letter_code
_entity_poly.pdbx_strand_id
1 'polypeptide(L)' 'MLFIETSIFTKQIKDLVSDEEYRQLQQDLLVQPDRGDLIKNGGGIRKVRCAQGNKGK' A
#
# COMPACT_ATOMS: atom_id res chain seq x y z
N MET A 1 -11.04 2.33 -10.98
CA MET A 1 -10.65 1.30 -9.99
C MET A 1 -10.92 1.87 -8.61
N LEU A 2 -11.51 1.06 -7.72
CA LEU A 2 -12.00 1.49 -6.41
C LEU A 2 -11.06 0.94 -5.33
N PHE A 3 -10.58 1.79 -4.43
CA PHE A 3 -9.85 1.37 -3.23
C PHE A 3 -10.84 1.24 -2.07
N ILE A 4 -10.85 0.07 -1.44
CA ILE A 4 -11.65 -0.21 -0.24
C ILE A 4 -10.67 -0.43 0.90
N GLU A 5 -10.78 0.39 1.94
CA GLU A 5 -9.89 0.34 3.09
C GLU A 5 -10.58 -0.34 4.28
N THR A 6 -9.81 -1.14 5.02
CA THR A 6 -10.26 -1.61 6.33
C THR A 6 -9.96 -0.55 7.38
N SER A 7 -10.76 -0.51 8.45
CA SER A 7 -10.61 0.48 9.52
C SER A 7 -9.23 0.48 10.18
N ILE A 8 -8.59 -0.69 10.27
CA ILE A 8 -7.22 -0.83 10.81
C ILE A 8 -6.20 -0.24 9.84
N PHE A 9 -6.35 -0.50 8.54
CA PHE A 9 -5.47 0.05 7.51
C PHE A 9 -5.53 1.58 7.50
N THR A 10 -6.73 2.18 7.45
CA THR A 10 -6.91 3.63 7.40
C THR A 10 -6.29 4.33 8.62
N LYS A 11 -6.37 3.72 9.81
CA LYS A 11 -5.72 4.28 11.02
C LYS A 11 -4.20 4.27 10.88
N GLN A 12 -3.63 3.12 10.52
CA GLN A 12 -2.17 2.97 10.47
C GLN A 12 -1.53 3.74 9.31
N ILE A 13 -2.15 3.76 8.13
CA ILE A 13 -1.55 4.42 6.96
C ILE A 13 -1.39 5.92 7.19
N LYS A 14 -2.35 6.57 7.86
CA LYS A 14 -2.29 8.00 8.21
C LYS A 14 -1.16 8.34 9.18
N ASP A 15 -0.79 7.41 10.05
CA ASP A 15 0.29 7.61 11.02
C ASP A 15 1.67 7.28 10.42
N LEU A 16 1.71 6.38 9.43
CA LEU A 16 2.95 5.81 8.90
C LEU A 16 3.43 6.49 7.62
N VAL A 17 2.53 7.02 6.81
CA VAL A 17 2.77 7.48 5.44
C VAL A 17 2.08 8.82 5.23
N SER A 18 2.76 9.76 4.57
CA SER A 18 2.14 11.05 4.21
C SER A 18 1.05 10.88 3.14
N ASP A 19 0.11 11.82 3.08
CA ASP A 19 -0.97 11.78 2.08
C ASP A 19 -0.45 11.73 0.64
N GLU A 20 0.69 12.38 0.35
CA GLU A 20 1.31 12.38 -0.98
C GLU A 20 1.92 11.02 -1.33
N GLU A 21 2.64 10.39 -0.40
CA GLU A 21 3.19 9.06 -0.59
C GLU A 21 2.08 8.01 -0.73
N TYR A 22 0.98 8.16 0.02
CA TYR A 22 -0.16 7.29 -0.11
C TYR A 22 -0.85 7.46 -1.47
N ARG A 23 -0.97 8.70 -1.96
CA ARG A 23 -1.48 8.99 -3.31
C ARG A 23 -0.61 8.37 -4.39
N GLN A 24 0.72 8.44 -4.26
CA GLN A 24 1.63 7.80 -5.19
C GLN A 24 1.47 6.27 -5.17
N LEU A 25 1.35 5.66 -3.99
CA LEU A 25 1.09 4.23 -3.87
C LEU A 25 -0.22 3.83 -4.58
N GLN A 26 -1.28 4.61 -4.41
CA GLN A 26 -2.55 4.36 -5.11
C GLN A 26 -2.37 4.46 -6.63
N GLN A 27 -1.69 5.48 -7.14
CA GLN A 27 -1.41 5.63 -8.58
C GLN A 27 -0.62 4.44 -9.13
N ASP A 28 0.41 3.99 -8.43
CA ASP A 28 1.20 2.82 -8.80
C ASP A 28 0.33 1.56 -8.91
N LEU A 29 -0.62 1.38 -7.98
CA LEU A 29 -1.54 0.25 -7.98
C LEU A 29 -2.64 0.36 -9.04
N LEU A 30 -3.01 1.58 -9.46
CA LEU A 30 -3.92 1.80 -10.58
C LEU A 30 -3.30 1.36 -11.90
N VAL A 31 -2.00 1.61 -12.08
CA VAL A 31 -1.25 1.23 -13.28
C VAL A 31 -0.91 -0.26 -13.26
N GLN A 32 -0.50 -0.79 -12.10
CA GLN A 32 -0.11 -2.18 -11.94
C GLN A 32 -0.81 -2.83 -10.74
N PRO A 33 -2.02 -3.40 -10.94
CA PRO A 33 -2.80 -4.02 -9.87
C PRO A 33 -2.17 -5.28 -9.26
N ASP A 34 -1.31 -5.97 -10.00
CA ASP A 34 -0.60 -7.19 -9.57
C ASP A 34 0.73 -6.90 -8.86
N ARG A 35 1.05 -5.63 -8.61
CA ARG A 35 2.27 -5.22 -7.93
C ARG A 35 2.34 -5.84 -6.52
N GLY A 36 3.57 -6.19 -6.12
CA GLY A 36 3.88 -6.76 -4.81
C GLY A 36 3.93 -8.29 -4.82
N ASP A 37 4.56 -8.81 -3.77
CA ASP A 37 4.81 -10.23 -3.62
C ASP A 37 3.53 -10.96 -3.19
N LEU A 38 3.21 -12.07 -3.85
CA LEU A 38 2.11 -12.92 -3.43
C LEU A 38 2.46 -13.62 -2.11
N ILE A 39 1.62 -13.44 -1.10
CA ILE A 39 1.81 -14.11 0.19
C ILE A 39 1.36 -15.57 0.04
N LYS A 40 2.31 -16.52 0.21
CA LYS A 40 2.02 -17.95 0.20
C LYS A 40 0.94 -18.28 1.24
N ASN A 41 -0.03 -19.09 0.86
CA ASN A 41 -1.20 -19.45 1.68
C ASN A 41 -2.06 -18.24 2.13
N GLY A 42 -1.88 -17.06 1.54
CA GLY A 42 -2.62 -15.84 1.88
C GLY A 42 -3.90 -15.63 1.06
N GLY A 43 -4.38 -16.64 0.32
CA GLY A 43 -5.64 -16.53 -0.43
C GLY A 43 -5.68 -15.45 -1.51
N GLY A 44 -4.53 -15.10 -2.11
CA GLY A 44 -4.46 -14.06 -3.15
C GLY A 44 -3.98 -12.69 -2.65
N ILE A 45 -3.69 -12.54 -1.35
CA ILE A 45 -3.15 -11.30 -0.78
C ILE A 45 -1.75 -11.02 -1.32
N ARG A 46 -1.50 -9.76 -1.70
CA ARG A 46 -0.20 -9.25 -2.14
C ARG A 46 0.38 -8.26 -1.13
N LYS A 47 1.70 -8.28 -0.96
CA LYS A 47 2.44 -7.36 -0.11
C LYS A 47 3.24 -6.38 -0.98
N VAL A 48 2.90 -5.10 -0.89
CA VAL A 48 3.61 -4.02 -1.58
C VAL A 48 4.42 -3.21 -0.58
N ARG A 49 5.65 -2.88 -0.94
CA ARG A 49 6.47 -1.92 -0.19
C ARG A 49 6.05 -0.51 -0.61
N CYS A 50 5.58 0.28 0.36
CA CYS A 50 5.42 1.72 0.21
C CYS A 50 6.75 2.38 0.58
N ALA A 51 7.27 3.23 -0.30
CA ALA A 51 8.43 4.05 0.02
C ALA A 51 8.01 5.13 1.02
N GLN A 52 8.56 5.09 2.23
CA GLN A 52 8.51 6.20 3.18
C GLN A 52 9.79 7.02 2.97
N GLY A 53 9.65 8.24 2.45
CA GLY A 53 10.73 9.20 2.32
C GLY A 53 11.48 9.35 3.64
N ASN A 54 12.78 9.11 3.60
CA ASN A 54 13.74 9.29 4.69
C ASN A 54 13.52 8.52 6.00
N LYS A 55 12.64 7.51 6.08
CA LYS A 55 12.65 6.53 7.18
C LYS A 55 13.55 5.33 6.84
N GLY A 56 14.85 5.61 6.76
CA GLY A 56 15.90 4.61 6.94
C GLY A 56 16.80 4.31 5.73
N LYS A 57 18.10 4.56 5.90
CA LYS A 57 18.97 3.45 6.33
C LYS A 57 18.82 3.28 7.84
#